data_AF-A0A5B0ENY7-F1
#
_entry.id   AF-A0A5B0ENY7-F1
#
_cell.length_a   1.000
_cell.length_b   1.000
_cell.length_c   1.000
_cell.angle_alpha   90.00
_cell.angle_beta   90.00
_cell.angle_gamma   90.00
#
_symmetry.space_group_name_H-M   'P 1'
#
loop_
_entity.id
_entity.type
_entity.pdbx_description
1 polymer ?
#
loop_
_entity_poly.entity_id
_entity_poly.type
_entity_poly.pdbx_seq_one_letter_code
_entity_poly.pdbx_strand_id
1 'polypeptide(L)'
;VGAGTAQTSVASALTALNTDTVNTANIAVKYDAVGGNAITLGATGGAGAPAGGVKITNLSAGALNGTSTDAVNGSQLFATNQTVDGLVNNGAGIKYFHANSTLADSAATGVDSVAVGPAASSTAANAVAIGNGAVAGTANSVALGNGATTAAAVATASGVVNGATVTYAGAAPTGVLSVGSVGNERQITNVAAGQVSASSTDAVNGS
;
A
#
# COMPACT_ATOMS: atom_id res chain seq x y z
N VAL A 1 19.48 -14.34 44.33
CA VAL A 1 19.38 -14.23 45.79
C VAL A 1 19.77 -15.58 46.36
N GLY A 2 20.86 -15.65 47.13
CA GLY A 2 21.48 -16.92 47.52
C GLY A 2 20.58 -17.78 48.39
N ALA A 3 20.74 -19.10 48.33
CA ALA A 3 20.05 -20.03 49.24
C ALA A 3 20.41 -19.70 50.69
N GLY A 4 19.41 -19.62 51.56
CA GLY A 4 19.57 -19.22 52.96
C GLY A 4 20.36 -20.24 53.77
N THR A 5 21.67 -20.06 53.88
CA THR A 5 22.45 -20.69 54.95
C THR A 5 22.18 -19.96 56.26
N ALA A 6 22.02 -20.69 57.36
CA ALA A 6 21.86 -20.09 58.67
C ALA A 6 23.15 -19.33 59.04
N GLN A 7 23.05 -18.00 59.18
CA GLN A 7 24.20 -17.17 59.55
C GLN A 7 24.46 -17.32 61.04
N THR A 8 25.65 -17.81 61.42
CA THR A 8 26.01 -18.10 62.82
C THR A 8 26.76 -16.96 63.52
N SER A 9 27.05 -15.87 62.80
CA SER A 9 27.67 -14.66 63.35
C SER A 9 27.17 -13.38 62.67
N VAL A 10 27.30 -12.25 63.38
CA VAL A 10 26.99 -10.92 62.83
C VAL A 10 27.85 -10.62 61.60
N ALA A 11 29.14 -10.97 61.63
CA ALA A 11 30.06 -10.76 60.51
C ALA A 11 29.62 -11.54 59.25
N SER A 12 29.27 -12.82 59.39
CA SER A 12 28.73 -13.62 58.28
C SER A 12 27.42 -13.05 57.75
N ALA A 13 26.54 -12.55 58.63
CA ALA A 13 25.27 -11.95 58.23
C ALA A 13 25.48 -10.66 57.41
N LEU A 14 26.41 -9.80 57.83
CA LEU A 14 26.72 -8.57 57.11
C LEU A 14 27.34 -8.83 55.73
N THR A 15 28.23 -9.82 55.62
CA THR A 15 28.81 -10.22 54.33
C THR A 15 27.75 -10.76 53.37
N ALA A 16 26.82 -11.59 53.84
CA ALA A 16 25.72 -12.08 53.02
C ALA A 16 24.81 -10.93 52.56
N LEU A 17 24.46 -10.00 53.46
CA LEU A 17 23.68 -8.82 53.12
C LEU A 17 24.37 -7.94 52.06
N ASN A 18 25.68 -7.70 52.21
CA ASN A 18 26.45 -6.95 51.21
C ASN A 18 26.44 -7.66 49.85
N THR A 19 26.57 -8.99 49.85
CA THR A 19 26.51 -9.81 48.63
C THR A 19 25.15 -9.72 47.95
N ASP A 20 24.04 -9.85 48.69
CA ASP A 20 22.69 -9.72 48.15
C ASP A 20 22.39 -8.31 47.62
N THR A 21 22.96 -7.28 48.25
CA THR A 21 22.84 -5.88 47.79
C THR A 21 23.52 -5.69 46.44
N VAL A 22 24.76 -6.16 46.30
CA VAL A 22 25.50 -6.08 45.03
C VAL A 22 24.81 -6.90 43.93
N ASN A 23 24.34 -8.11 44.27
CA ASN A 23 23.63 -8.96 43.32
C ASN A 23 22.36 -8.29 42.79
N THR A 24 21.55 -7.71 43.67
CA THR A 24 20.35 -6.95 43.30
C THR A 24 20.73 -5.76 42.41
N ALA A 25 21.79 -5.03 42.76
CA ALA A 25 22.25 -3.89 41.97
C ALA A 25 22.71 -4.28 40.56
N ASN A 26 23.23 -5.50 40.36
CA ASN A 26 23.70 -5.97 39.05
C ASN A 26 22.58 -6.40 38.11
N ILE A 27 21.43 -6.87 38.62
CA ILE A 27 20.32 -7.40 37.80
C ILE A 27 19.13 -6.46 37.66
N ALA A 28 19.10 -5.35 38.40
CA ALA A 28 18.00 -4.40 38.36
C ALA A 28 17.99 -3.57 37.06
N VAL A 29 16.80 -3.32 36.52
CA VAL A 29 16.57 -2.25 35.53
C VAL A 29 16.58 -0.91 36.27
N LYS A 30 17.33 0.06 35.76
CA LYS A 30 17.53 1.37 36.39
C LYS A 30 17.28 2.49 35.40
N TYR A 31 16.91 3.66 35.91
CA TYR A 31 17.00 4.91 35.15
C TYR A 31 18.46 5.26 34.88
N ASP A 32 18.70 5.95 33.77
CA ASP A 32 20.04 6.33 33.33
C ASP A 32 20.68 7.37 34.25
N ALA A 33 19.87 8.20 34.93
CA ALA A 33 20.32 9.23 35.85
C ALA A 33 19.33 9.46 37.01
N VAL A 34 19.82 10.04 38.12
CA VAL A 34 18.98 10.44 39.25
C VAL A 34 18.02 11.54 38.81
N GLY A 35 16.71 11.33 38.99
CA GLY A 35 15.68 12.24 38.49
C GLY A 35 15.48 12.22 36.98
N GLY A 36 16.13 11.28 36.26
CA GLY A 36 15.94 11.07 34.84
C GLY A 36 14.64 10.37 34.50
N ASN A 37 14.26 10.43 33.23
CA ASN A 37 13.04 9.84 32.66
C ASN A 37 13.35 8.80 31.55
N ALA A 38 14.60 8.36 31.46
CA ALA A 38 15.08 7.42 30.45
C ALA A 38 15.62 6.14 31.10
N ILE A 39 15.34 5.02 30.44
CA ILE A 39 15.89 3.70 30.77
C ILE A 39 16.53 3.18 29.50
N THR A 40 17.86 3.08 29.50
CA THR A 40 18.59 2.42 28.42
C THR A 40 18.78 0.95 28.77
N LEU A 41 17.98 0.09 28.14
CA LEU A 41 18.06 -1.36 28.35
C LEU A 41 19.34 -1.92 27.72
N GLY A 42 20.06 -2.76 28.46
CA GLY A 42 21.30 -3.38 27.98
C GLY A 42 22.52 -2.44 27.99
N ALA A 43 22.37 -1.19 28.47
CA ALA A 43 23.52 -0.37 28.79
C ALA A 43 24.32 -1.01 29.94
N THR A 44 25.65 -1.04 29.77
CA THR A 44 26.64 -1.63 30.67
C THR A 44 26.65 -0.95 32.04
N GLY A 45 25.67 -1.27 32.88
CA GLY A 45 25.58 -0.80 34.27
C GLY A 45 25.97 -1.85 35.32
N GLY A 46 26.43 -3.03 34.89
CA GLY A 46 26.91 -4.10 35.75
C GLY A 46 27.70 -5.13 34.94
N ALA A 47 28.76 -5.69 35.53
CA ALA A 47 29.54 -6.74 34.92
C ALA A 47 28.63 -7.94 34.60
N GLY A 48 28.41 -8.22 33.31
CA GLY A 48 27.62 -9.38 32.84
C GLY A 48 26.39 -9.07 31.98
N ALA A 49 26.06 -7.80 31.69
CA ALA A 49 24.99 -7.50 30.73
C ALA A 49 25.43 -7.90 29.30
N PRO A 50 24.66 -8.74 28.57
CA PRO A 50 24.98 -9.10 27.20
C PRO A 50 25.04 -7.85 26.31
N ALA A 51 26.06 -7.73 25.46
CA ALA A 51 26.08 -6.73 24.41
C ALA A 51 24.90 -6.98 23.45
N GLY A 52 23.96 -6.04 23.34
CA GLY A 52 22.82 -6.12 22.43
C GLY A 52 21.49 -5.63 23.03
N GLY A 53 20.44 -5.61 22.20
CA GLY A 53 19.10 -5.19 22.64
C GLY A 53 18.45 -6.16 23.63
N VAL A 54 17.66 -5.62 24.56
CA VAL A 54 16.92 -6.41 25.57
C VAL A 54 15.49 -6.66 25.11
N LYS A 55 15.04 -7.93 25.17
CA LYS A 55 13.62 -8.27 25.00
C LYS A 55 12.86 -8.01 26.29
N ILE A 56 11.82 -7.17 26.22
CA ILE A 56 10.80 -7.05 27.26
C ILE A 56 9.64 -7.98 26.89
N THR A 57 9.33 -8.94 27.75
CA THR A 57 8.26 -9.93 27.53
C THR A 57 7.24 -9.88 28.66
N ASN A 58 6.15 -10.64 28.51
CA ASN A 58 5.03 -10.69 29.45
C ASN A 58 4.33 -9.33 29.64
N LEU A 59 4.35 -8.49 28.59
CA LEU A 59 3.65 -7.22 28.57
C LEU A 59 2.17 -7.47 28.24
N SER A 60 1.27 -7.11 29.16
CA SER A 60 -0.16 -7.04 28.90
C SER A 60 -0.46 -6.05 27.77
N ALA A 61 -1.55 -6.25 27.03
CA ALA A 61 -1.91 -5.33 25.95
C ALA A 61 -2.20 -3.94 26.53
N GLY A 62 -1.51 -2.92 26.02
CA GLY A 62 -1.70 -1.54 26.44
C GLY A 62 -3.02 -0.97 25.92
N ALA A 63 -3.56 0.06 26.58
CA ALA A 63 -4.72 0.76 26.05
C ALA A 63 -4.39 1.49 24.74
N LEU A 64 -5.23 1.36 23.71
CA LEU A 64 -5.06 2.02 22.41
C LEU A 64 -6.04 3.20 22.31
N ASN A 65 -5.68 4.34 22.90
CA ASN A 65 -6.46 5.58 22.86
C ASN A 65 -5.55 6.82 22.91
N GLY A 66 -6.11 8.00 22.64
CA GLY A 66 -5.34 9.24 22.43
C GLY A 66 -4.57 9.79 23.64
N THR A 67 -4.79 9.24 24.85
CA THR A 67 -4.09 9.67 26.08
C THR A 67 -3.22 8.57 26.69
N SER A 68 -3.14 7.39 26.04
CA SER A 68 -2.41 6.26 26.59
C SER A 68 -0.90 6.50 26.61
N THR A 69 -0.26 6.11 27.70
CA THR A 69 1.20 6.03 27.84
C THR A 69 1.66 4.58 28.05
N ASP A 70 0.77 3.61 27.81
CA ASP A 70 1.08 2.20 27.96
C ASP A 70 2.02 1.74 26.84
N ALA A 71 2.92 0.83 27.16
CA ALA A 71 3.66 0.12 26.14
C ALA A 71 2.73 -0.83 25.37
N VAL A 72 2.93 -0.93 24.05
CA VAL A 72 2.20 -1.88 23.19
C VAL A 72 2.99 -3.18 23.05
N ASN A 73 2.28 -4.30 22.99
CA ASN A 73 2.90 -5.61 22.81
C ASN A 73 2.78 -6.12 21.35
N GLY A 74 3.39 -7.28 21.09
CA GLY A 74 3.44 -7.86 19.75
C GLY A 74 2.07 -8.24 19.17
N SER A 75 1.08 -8.62 19.97
CA SER A 75 -0.24 -9.00 19.44
C SER A 75 -1.03 -7.80 18.91
N GLN A 76 -0.86 -6.63 19.52
CA GLN A 76 -1.48 -5.38 19.07
C GLN A 76 -0.90 -4.94 17.71
N LEU A 77 0.42 -4.94 17.58
CA LEU A 77 1.08 -4.61 16.31
C LEU A 77 0.77 -5.66 15.23
N PHE A 78 0.70 -6.94 15.59
CA PHE A 78 0.32 -8.00 14.68
C PHE A 78 -1.11 -7.78 14.14
N ALA A 79 -2.09 -7.43 14.97
CA ALA A 79 -3.44 -7.13 14.52
C ALA A 79 -3.51 -5.97 13.52
N THR A 80 -2.70 -4.92 13.74
CA THR A 80 -2.54 -3.83 12.77
C THR A 80 -1.94 -4.34 11.46
N ASN A 81 -0.86 -5.14 11.52
CA ASN A 81 -0.21 -5.69 10.34
C ASN A 81 -1.14 -6.59 9.52
N GLN A 82 -2.00 -7.38 10.16
CA GLN A 82 -3.02 -8.18 9.47
C GLN A 82 -4.03 -7.30 8.73
N THR A 83 -4.39 -6.15 9.31
CA THR A 83 -5.29 -5.18 8.67
C THR A 83 -4.62 -4.53 7.45
N VAL A 84 -3.33 -4.16 7.57
CA VAL A 84 -2.55 -3.58 6.47
C VAL A 84 -2.34 -4.60 5.35
N ASP A 85 -1.99 -5.84 5.67
CA ASP A 85 -1.83 -6.91 4.70
C ASP A 85 -3.13 -7.19 3.94
N GLY A 86 -4.25 -7.23 4.66
CA GLY A 86 -5.59 -7.37 4.05
C GLY A 86 -5.90 -6.27 3.04
N LEU A 87 -5.49 -5.03 3.33
CA LEU A 87 -5.68 -3.89 2.44
C LEU A 87 -4.81 -3.99 1.18
N VAL A 88 -3.53 -4.39 1.32
CA VAL A 88 -2.55 -4.32 0.22
C VAL A 88 -2.55 -5.58 -0.64
N ASN A 89 -2.51 -6.77 -0.04
CA ASN A 89 -2.22 -8.01 -0.76
C ASN A 89 -3.46 -8.85 -1.08
N ASN A 90 -4.49 -8.80 -0.22
CA ASN A 90 -5.64 -9.70 -0.32
C ASN A 90 -6.90 -9.04 -0.88
N GLY A 91 -6.77 -7.87 -1.52
CA GLY A 91 -7.87 -7.25 -2.27
C GLY A 91 -9.04 -6.75 -1.41
N ALA A 92 -8.89 -6.64 -0.08
CA ALA A 92 -9.95 -6.04 0.75
C ALA A 92 -10.24 -4.59 0.28
N GLY A 93 -9.21 -3.91 -0.23
CA GLY A 93 -9.29 -2.55 -0.75
C GLY A 93 -9.62 -1.53 0.34
N ILE A 94 -9.69 -0.25 -0.05
CA ILE A 94 -10.28 0.81 0.77
C ILE A 94 -11.71 1.04 0.32
N LYS A 95 -12.55 1.66 1.16
CA LYS A 95 -14.01 1.85 0.96
C LYS A 95 -14.50 2.18 -0.46
N TYR A 96 -13.71 2.90 -1.25
CA TYR A 96 -14.10 3.35 -2.60
C TYR A 96 -13.25 2.75 -3.72
N PHE A 97 -12.24 1.95 -3.40
CA PHE A 97 -11.34 1.30 -4.36
C PHE A 97 -11.13 -0.15 -3.94
N HIS A 98 -11.83 -1.07 -4.62
CA HIS A 98 -11.78 -2.50 -4.37
C HIS A 98 -11.35 -3.23 -5.65
N ALA A 99 -10.46 -4.20 -5.51
CA ALA A 99 -10.11 -5.16 -6.55
C ALA A 99 -10.26 -6.56 -5.97
N ASN A 100 -11.08 -7.40 -6.60
CA ASN A 100 -11.27 -8.79 -6.19
C ASN A 100 -10.60 -9.70 -7.22
N SER A 101 -9.37 -10.14 -6.93
CA SER A 101 -8.62 -11.03 -7.82
C SER A 101 -7.47 -11.71 -7.09
N THR A 102 -7.04 -12.86 -7.61
CA THR A 102 -5.81 -13.58 -7.25
C THR A 102 -4.78 -13.58 -8.38
N LEU A 103 -5.06 -12.87 -9.47
CA LEU A 103 -4.14 -12.75 -10.60
C LEU A 103 -2.97 -11.83 -10.26
N ALA A 104 -2.01 -11.73 -11.20
CA ALA A 104 -0.85 -10.85 -11.05
C ALA A 104 -1.24 -9.39 -10.82
N ASP A 105 -0.33 -8.65 -10.19
CA ASP A 105 -0.47 -7.21 -9.98
C ASP A 105 -0.57 -6.44 -11.31
N SER A 106 -1.09 -5.22 -11.23
CA SER A 106 -1.06 -4.24 -12.32
C SER A 106 0.36 -3.75 -12.59
N ALA A 107 0.62 -3.33 -13.83
CA ALA A 107 1.91 -2.84 -14.28
C ALA A 107 1.75 -1.49 -14.99
N ALA A 108 2.06 -0.39 -14.31
CA ALA A 108 2.16 0.94 -14.88
C ALA A 108 3.63 1.25 -15.21
N THR A 109 4.12 0.77 -16.36
CA THR A 109 5.53 0.87 -16.75
C THR A 109 5.82 2.02 -17.72
N GLY A 110 4.78 2.58 -18.35
CA GLY A 110 4.91 3.80 -19.15
C GLY A 110 5.18 5.02 -18.26
N VAL A 111 5.92 5.99 -18.78
CA VAL A 111 6.12 7.29 -18.10
C VAL A 111 4.77 7.94 -17.85
N ASP A 112 4.51 8.39 -16.62
CA ASP A 112 3.25 9.01 -16.20
C ASP A 112 1.99 8.16 -16.48
N SER A 113 2.14 6.82 -16.49
CA SER A 113 1.05 5.89 -16.79
C SER A 113 0.26 5.46 -15.54
N VAL A 114 -0.95 4.95 -15.77
CA VAL A 114 -1.82 4.39 -14.73
C VAL A 114 -2.27 2.99 -15.14
N ALA A 115 -2.19 2.02 -14.23
CA ALA A 115 -2.76 0.68 -14.39
C ALA A 115 -3.63 0.34 -13.18
N VAL A 116 -4.89 -0.06 -13.42
CA VAL A 116 -5.86 -0.38 -12.37
C VAL A 116 -6.54 -1.70 -12.68
N GLY A 117 -6.41 -2.66 -11.77
CA GLY A 117 -7.01 -3.99 -11.87
C GLY A 117 -5.98 -5.09 -12.13
N PRO A 118 -6.36 -6.36 -11.90
CA PRO A 118 -5.46 -7.49 -12.02
C PRO A 118 -4.89 -7.61 -13.43
N ALA A 119 -3.58 -7.83 -13.54
CA ALA A 119 -2.85 -7.98 -14.80
C ALA A 119 -3.06 -6.81 -15.80
N ALA A 120 -3.58 -5.66 -15.37
CA ALA A 120 -3.66 -4.47 -16.21
C ALA A 120 -2.25 -3.98 -16.52
N SER A 121 -1.98 -3.62 -17.77
CA SER A 121 -0.65 -3.26 -18.26
C SER A 121 -0.72 -1.95 -19.03
N SER A 122 -0.17 -0.88 -18.46
CA SER A 122 -0.04 0.43 -19.11
C SER A 122 1.42 0.69 -19.40
N THR A 123 1.82 0.48 -20.66
CA THR A 123 3.23 0.45 -21.08
C THR A 123 3.66 1.69 -21.85
N ALA A 124 2.71 2.48 -22.35
CA ALA A 124 3.00 3.70 -23.09
C ALA A 124 2.95 4.96 -22.22
N ALA A 125 3.64 6.02 -22.66
CA ALA A 125 3.66 7.29 -21.96
C ALA A 125 2.25 7.90 -21.87
N ASN A 126 1.90 8.43 -20.70
CA ASN A 126 0.61 9.07 -20.40
C ASN A 126 -0.60 8.17 -20.68
N ALA A 127 -0.42 6.86 -20.66
CA ALA A 127 -1.48 5.89 -20.96
C ALA A 127 -2.19 5.39 -19.69
N VAL A 128 -3.44 4.96 -19.84
CA VAL A 128 -4.27 4.46 -18.74
C VAL A 128 -4.87 3.10 -19.09
N ALA A 129 -4.58 2.07 -18.30
CA ALA A 129 -5.21 0.75 -18.41
C ALA A 129 -6.10 0.49 -17.20
N ILE A 130 -7.40 0.26 -17.41
CA ILE A 130 -8.38 0.01 -16.34
C ILE A 130 -9.16 -1.27 -16.68
N GLY A 131 -9.02 -2.31 -15.85
CA GLY A 131 -9.75 -3.57 -15.98
C GLY A 131 -8.83 -4.79 -16.02
N ASN A 132 -9.39 -5.97 -15.73
CA ASN A 132 -8.65 -7.24 -15.73
C ASN A 132 -8.00 -7.48 -17.10
N GLY A 133 -6.67 -7.50 -17.16
CA GLY A 133 -5.91 -7.72 -18.40
C GLY A 133 -6.04 -6.60 -19.44
N ALA A 134 -6.48 -5.40 -19.06
CA ALA A 134 -6.48 -4.25 -19.96
C ALA A 134 -5.04 -3.87 -20.35
N VAL A 135 -4.78 -3.56 -21.63
CA VAL A 135 -3.45 -3.22 -22.15
C VAL A 135 -3.46 -1.87 -22.87
N ALA A 136 -2.84 -0.86 -22.26
CA ALA A 136 -2.66 0.46 -22.84
C ALA A 136 -1.22 0.62 -23.36
N GLY A 137 -1.01 0.22 -24.61
CA GLY A 137 0.28 0.24 -25.31
C GLY A 137 0.46 1.39 -26.31
N THR A 138 -0.50 2.31 -26.39
CA THR A 138 -0.43 3.52 -27.24
C THR A 138 -0.35 4.76 -26.35
N ALA A 139 0.55 5.70 -26.66
CA ALA A 139 0.72 6.90 -25.84
C ALA A 139 -0.57 7.75 -25.82
N ASN A 140 -0.78 8.50 -24.73
CA ASN A 140 -1.95 9.38 -24.55
C ASN A 140 -3.30 8.66 -24.75
N SER A 141 -3.37 7.36 -24.47
CA SER A 141 -4.54 6.53 -24.76
C SER A 141 -5.04 5.80 -23.52
N VAL A 142 -6.30 5.35 -23.58
CA VAL A 142 -6.98 4.65 -22.49
C VAL A 142 -7.49 3.29 -22.99
N ALA A 143 -7.12 2.20 -22.31
CA ALA A 143 -7.78 0.91 -22.40
C ALA A 143 -8.75 0.76 -21.21
N LEU A 144 -10.05 0.69 -21.49
CA LEU A 144 -11.11 0.65 -20.48
C LEU A 144 -11.97 -0.61 -20.61
N GLY A 145 -11.78 -1.55 -19.68
CA GLY A 145 -12.54 -2.78 -19.57
C GLY A 145 -11.66 -4.03 -19.62
N ASN A 146 -12.25 -5.18 -19.29
CA ASN A 146 -11.54 -6.47 -19.29
C ASN A 146 -10.97 -6.78 -20.68
N GLY A 147 -9.67 -7.05 -20.76
CA GLY A 147 -8.98 -7.33 -22.03
C GLY A 147 -9.03 -6.20 -23.06
N ALA A 148 -9.41 -4.97 -22.67
CA ALA A 148 -9.39 -3.84 -23.60
C ALA A 148 -7.95 -3.56 -24.05
N THR A 149 -7.75 -3.27 -25.32
CA THR A 149 -6.41 -3.03 -25.90
C THR A 149 -6.43 -1.75 -26.71
N THR A 150 -5.52 -0.81 -26.42
CA THR A 150 -5.35 0.38 -27.27
C THR A 150 -4.64 0.00 -28.57
N ALA A 151 -5.01 0.65 -29.66
CA ALA A 151 -4.29 0.63 -30.94
C ALA A 151 -3.95 2.06 -31.38
N ALA A 152 -3.08 2.19 -32.40
CA ALA A 152 -2.75 3.48 -32.97
C ALA A 152 -4.02 4.22 -33.45
N ALA A 153 -4.10 5.51 -33.15
CA ALA A 153 -5.21 6.35 -33.59
C ALA A 153 -5.19 6.49 -35.12
N VAL A 154 -6.36 6.39 -35.75
CA VAL A 154 -6.51 6.50 -37.21
C VAL A 154 -7.02 7.90 -37.56
N ALA A 155 -6.15 8.70 -38.17
CA ALA A 155 -6.53 10.01 -38.68
C ALA A 155 -7.53 9.88 -39.84
N THR A 156 -8.72 10.47 -39.67
CA THR A 156 -9.80 10.40 -40.67
C THR A 156 -10.26 11.82 -40.99
N ALA A 157 -9.71 12.40 -42.06
CA ALA A 157 -9.94 13.80 -42.40
C ALA A 157 -11.28 14.08 -43.08
N SER A 158 -11.79 13.11 -43.85
CA SER A 158 -13.00 13.29 -44.63
C SER A 158 -13.66 11.96 -44.97
N GLY A 159 -14.92 12.02 -45.40
CA GLY A 159 -15.64 10.91 -46.02
C GLY A 159 -16.60 11.41 -47.10
N VAL A 160 -17.26 10.48 -47.79
CA VAL A 160 -18.27 10.80 -48.80
C VAL A 160 -19.65 10.44 -48.26
N VAL A 161 -20.56 11.42 -48.22
CA VAL A 161 -21.96 11.25 -47.83
C VAL A 161 -22.83 11.71 -49.00
N ASN A 162 -23.70 10.84 -49.52
CA ASN A 162 -24.55 11.11 -50.68
C ASN A 162 -23.78 11.68 -51.91
N GLY A 163 -22.55 11.22 -52.12
CA GLY A 163 -21.70 11.68 -53.24
C GLY A 163 -20.96 13.00 -52.99
N ALA A 164 -21.22 13.70 -51.89
CA ALA A 164 -20.48 14.90 -51.49
C ALA A 164 -19.35 14.55 -50.51
N THR A 165 -18.16 15.15 -50.71
CA THR A 165 -17.07 15.03 -49.74
C THR A 165 -17.36 15.93 -48.54
N VAL A 166 -17.33 15.34 -47.35
CA VAL A 166 -17.51 16.02 -46.07
C VAL A 166 -16.19 15.95 -45.31
N THR A 167 -15.71 17.10 -44.84
CA THR A 167 -14.53 17.16 -43.95
C THR A 167 -14.99 16.99 -42.51
N TYR A 168 -14.29 16.15 -41.74
CA TYR A 168 -14.61 15.91 -40.34
C TYR A 168 -13.81 16.84 -39.42
N ALA A 169 -14.41 17.29 -38.32
CA ALA A 169 -13.67 17.89 -37.22
C ALA A 169 -12.80 16.83 -36.51
N GLY A 170 -11.73 17.24 -35.85
CA GLY A 170 -10.89 16.33 -35.06
C GLY A 170 -10.09 15.31 -35.87
N ALA A 171 -9.82 15.57 -37.15
CA ALA A 171 -9.16 14.67 -38.09
C ALA A 171 -7.81 14.06 -37.64
N ALA A 172 -7.14 14.66 -36.65
CA ALA A 172 -5.83 14.25 -36.13
C ALA A 172 -5.93 13.91 -34.62
N PRO A 173 -6.45 12.73 -34.26
CA PRO A 173 -6.53 12.29 -32.86
C PRO A 173 -5.14 12.09 -32.24
N THR A 174 -4.96 12.50 -30.98
CA THR A 174 -3.70 12.36 -30.24
C THR A 174 -3.56 11.01 -29.53
N GLY A 175 -4.63 10.23 -29.48
CA GLY A 175 -4.72 8.94 -28.80
C GLY A 175 -6.10 8.31 -29.01
N VAL A 176 -6.35 7.17 -28.36
CA VAL A 176 -7.64 6.47 -28.42
C VAL A 176 -8.19 6.17 -27.04
N LEU A 177 -9.52 6.10 -26.93
CA LEU A 177 -10.19 5.33 -25.87
C LEU A 177 -10.64 4.00 -26.48
N SER A 178 -9.99 2.92 -26.10
CA SER A 178 -10.42 1.56 -26.47
C SER A 178 -11.24 0.97 -25.34
N VAL A 179 -12.47 0.57 -25.64
CA VAL A 179 -13.35 -0.12 -24.69
C VAL A 179 -13.35 -1.64 -24.87
N GLY A 180 -12.47 -2.18 -25.71
CA GLY A 180 -12.47 -3.60 -26.10
C GLY A 180 -11.21 -4.02 -26.86
N SER A 181 -11.29 -5.15 -27.55
CA SER A 181 -10.26 -5.59 -28.49
C SER A 181 -10.93 -6.00 -29.80
N VAL A 182 -10.14 -6.22 -30.85
CA VAL A 182 -10.65 -6.80 -32.10
C VAL A 182 -11.36 -8.13 -31.79
N GLY A 183 -12.60 -8.27 -32.26
CA GLY A 183 -13.47 -9.43 -32.01
C GLY A 183 -14.11 -9.48 -30.62
N ASN A 184 -13.81 -8.53 -29.74
CA ASN A 184 -14.41 -8.38 -28.40
C ASN A 184 -14.87 -6.92 -28.20
N GLU A 185 -15.52 -6.37 -29.21
CA GLU A 185 -16.08 -5.02 -29.17
C GLU A 185 -17.21 -4.92 -28.14
N ARG A 186 -17.38 -3.74 -27.56
CA ARG A 186 -18.44 -3.46 -26.58
C ARG A 186 -19.40 -2.43 -27.13
N GLN A 187 -20.66 -2.56 -26.77
CA GLN A 187 -21.62 -1.49 -26.97
C GLN A 187 -21.34 -0.37 -25.96
N ILE A 188 -21.42 0.88 -26.42
CA ILE A 188 -21.45 2.06 -25.56
C ILE A 188 -22.90 2.53 -25.51
N THR A 189 -23.53 2.41 -24.34
CA THR A 189 -24.95 2.71 -24.15
C THR A 189 -25.15 3.98 -23.31
N ASN A 190 -26.37 4.52 -23.33
CA ASN A 190 -26.74 5.77 -22.64
C ASN A 190 -25.95 7.00 -23.14
N VAL A 191 -25.55 6.99 -24.42
CA VAL A 191 -24.94 8.13 -25.09
C VAL A 191 -26.06 9.06 -25.57
N ALA A 192 -26.02 10.32 -25.12
CA ALA A 192 -26.93 11.36 -25.60
C ALA A 192 -26.70 11.64 -27.10
N ALA A 193 -27.66 12.28 -27.76
CA ALA A 193 -27.49 12.68 -29.16
C ALA A 193 -26.32 13.67 -29.29
N GLY A 194 -25.37 13.35 -30.16
CA GLY A 194 -24.26 14.24 -30.48
C GLY A 194 -24.69 15.42 -31.33
N GLN A 195 -24.03 16.57 -31.17
CA GLN A 195 -24.30 17.71 -32.04
C GLN A 195 -23.83 17.43 -33.47
N VAL A 196 -24.64 17.85 -34.45
CA VAL A 196 -24.29 17.76 -35.88
C VAL A 196 -23.93 19.15 -36.40
N SER A 197 -22.64 19.50 -36.33
CA SER A 197 -22.10 20.78 -36.82
C SER A 197 -20.67 20.61 -37.34
N ALA A 198 -20.17 21.59 -38.10
CA ALA A 198 -18.86 21.52 -38.74
C ALA A 198 -17.67 21.43 -37.75
N SER A 199 -17.87 21.79 -36.48
CA SER A 199 -16.84 21.75 -35.43
C SER A 199 -17.09 20.68 -34.37
N SER A 200 -18.17 19.90 -34.47
CA SER A 200 -18.54 18.93 -33.44
C SER A 200 -17.58 17.73 -33.43
N THR A 201 -17.17 17.32 -32.22
CA THR A 201 -16.41 16.09 -31.97
C THR A 201 -17.16 15.16 -31.02
N ASP A 202 -18.49 15.30 -30.95
CA ASP A 202 -19.34 14.48 -30.10
C ASP A 202 -19.51 13.08 -30.70
N ALA A 203 -19.65 12.07 -29.83
CA ALA A 203 -20.19 10.78 -30.27
C ALA A 203 -21.65 10.96 -30.70
N VAL A 204 -22.04 10.39 -31.84
CA VAL A 204 -23.43 10.30 -32.28
C VAL A 204 -24.03 8.98 -31.81
N ASN A 205 -25.29 9.01 -31.33
CA ASN A 205 -26.03 7.80 -30.99
C ASN A 205 -26.88 7.35 -32.20
N GLY A 206 -27.60 6.22 -32.06
CA GLY A 206 -28.34 5.59 -33.16
C GLY A 206 -29.81 5.99 -33.34
N SER A 207 -30.25 7.12 -32.77
CA SER A 207 -31.65 7.60 -32.83
C SER A 207 -31.93 8.49 -34.01
#